data_AF-A0A3B9MDV1-F1
#
_entry.id   AF-A0A3B9MDV1-F1
#
_cell.length_a   1.000
_cell.length_b   1.000
_cell.length_c   1.000
_cell.angle_alpha   90.00
_cell.angle_beta   90.00
_cell.angle_gamma   90.00
#
_symmetry.space_group_name_H-M   'P 1'
#
loop_
_entity.id
_entity.type
_entity.pdbx_description
1 polymer ?
#
loop_
_entity_poly.entity_id
_entity_poly.type
_entity_poly.pdbx_seq_one_letter_code
_entity_poly.pdbx_strand_id
1 'polypeptide(L)' 'GQMAIARFLGPGTLESRVGLTFGERPVMVPLPHPSGQSRWLNDHANRARLEKALALLAKLRAEALV' A
#
# COMPACT_ATOMS: atom_id res chain seq x y z
N GLY A 1 3.88 2.89 -5.29
CA GLY A 1 4.83 4.02 -5.06
C GLY A 1 4.08 5.35 -4.99
N GLN A 2 4.70 6.40 -4.45
CA GLN A 2 4.01 7.69 -4.19
C GLN A 2 3.37 8.34 -5.43
N MET A 3 4.00 8.28 -6.61
CA MET A 3 3.41 8.87 -7.83
C MET A 3 2.06 8.23 -8.18
N ALA A 4 1.99 6.90 -8.18
CA ALA A 4 0.72 6.20 -8.43
C ALA A 4 -0.31 6.51 -7.34
N ILE A 5 0.11 6.49 -6.07
CA ILE A 5 -0.77 6.80 -4.93
C ILE A 5 -1.37 8.20 -5.09
N ALA A 6 -0.56 9.21 -5.40
CA ALA A 6 -1.02 10.58 -5.61
C ALA A 6 -2.00 10.68 -6.78
N ARG A 7 -1.75 9.96 -7.88
CA ARG A 7 -2.59 9.97 -9.07
C ARG A 7 -4.00 9.38 -8.84
N PHE A 8 -4.13 8.39 -7.96
CA PHE A 8 -5.39 7.68 -7.73
C PHE A 8 -6.12 8.07 -6.44
N LEU A 9 -5.38 8.47 -5.40
CA LEU A 9 -5.92 8.76 -4.06
C LEU A 9 -5.75 10.22 -3.62
N GLY A 10 -5.13 11.05 -4.47
CA GLY A 10 -4.74 12.42 -4.13
C GLY A 10 -3.48 12.49 -3.25
N PRO A 11 -3.04 13.70 -2.92
CA PRO A 11 -1.82 13.91 -2.13
C PRO A 11 -1.91 13.22 -0.75
N GLY A 12 -0.75 12.85 -0.21
CA GLY A 12 -0.64 12.21 1.11
C GLY A 12 0.70 11.52 1.33
N THR A 13 1.00 11.25 2.61
CA THR A 13 2.21 10.52 3.00
C THR A 13 2.03 9.02 2.80
N LEU A 14 3.13 8.26 2.80
CA LEU A 14 3.02 6.79 2.72
C LEU A 14 2.42 6.21 4.00
N GLU A 15 2.70 6.81 5.16
CA GLU A 15 2.24 6.39 6.48
C GLU A 15 0.72 6.44 6.62
N SER A 16 0.06 7.37 5.93
CA SER A 16 -1.40 7.51 5.94
C SER A 16 -2.11 6.62 4.91
N ARG A 17 -1.36 5.91 4.06
CA ARG A 17 -1.91 5.16 2.92
C ARG A 17 -1.54 3.68 2.93
N VAL A 18 -0.28 3.36 3.23
CA VAL A 18 0.23 1.96 3.23
C VAL A 18 -0.33 1.22 4.44
N GLY A 19 -0.87 0.03 4.21
CA GLY A 19 -1.52 -0.80 5.24
C GLY A 19 -3.03 -0.54 5.38
N LEU A 20 -3.62 0.21 4.45
CA LEU A 20 -5.05 0.47 4.33
C LEU A 20 -5.55 0.10 2.93
N THR A 21 -6.87 0.00 2.78
CA THR A 21 -7.55 -0.17 1.49
C THR A 21 -8.41 1.04 1.18
N PHE A 22 -8.57 1.37 -0.11
CA PHE A 22 -9.35 2.52 -0.56
C PHE A 22 -10.27 2.13 -1.72
N GLY A 23 -11.49 2.67 -1.73
CA GLY A 23 -12.49 2.34 -2.75
C GLY A 23 -13.10 0.94 -2.58
N GLU A 24 -14.19 0.69 -3.30
CA GLU A 24 -14.95 -0.56 -3.21
C GLU A 24 -14.79 -1.42 -4.47
N ARG A 25 -14.86 -0.81 -5.67
CA ARG A 25 -14.69 -1.48 -6.97
C ARG A 25 -14.05 -0.54 -8.00
N PRO A 26 -12.74 -0.65 -8.30
CA PRO A 26 -11.79 -1.58 -7.69
C PRO A 26 -11.38 -1.16 -6.27
N VAL A 27 -11.01 -2.13 -5.44
CA VAL A 27 -10.29 -1.87 -4.17
C VAL A 27 -8.83 -1.56 -4.48
N MET A 28 -8.33 -0.46 -3.96
CA MET A 28 -6.93 -0.03 -4.09
C MET A 28 -6.14 -0.34 -2.84
N VAL A 29 -4.96 -0.97 -3.01
CA VAL A 29 -4.02 -1.26 -1.94
C VAL A 29 -2.70 -0.53 -2.20
N PRO A 30 -2.43 0.60 -1.51
CA PRO A 30 -1.19 1.36 -1.68
C PRO A 30 0.05 0.60 -1.19
N LEU A 31 1.08 0.55 -2.04
CA LEU A 31 2.39 -0.01 -1.71
C LEU A 31 3.49 1.03 -1.93
N PRO A 32 4.60 1.00 -1.14
CA PRO A 32 5.79 1.79 -1.43
C PRO A 32 6.40 1.39 -2.77
N HIS A 33 7.29 2.24 -3.31
CA HIS A 33 8.01 1.89 -4.54
C HIS A 33 9.19 0.95 -4.21
N PRO A 34 9.42 -0.14 -4.97
CA PRO A 34 10.42 -1.15 -4.61
C PRO A 34 11.88 -0.75 -4.96
N SER A 35 12.13 0.41 -5.55
CA SER A 35 13.46 0.80 -6.05
C SER A 35 14.58 0.99 -5.01
N GLY A 36 14.31 0.87 -3.72
CA GLY A 36 15.31 1.06 -2.66
C GLY A 36 15.84 2.50 -2.46
N GLN A 37 15.51 3.43 -3.37
CA GLN A 37 15.95 4.84 -3.27
C GLN A 37 15.43 5.54 -2.01
N SER A 38 14.27 5.13 -1.50
CA SER A 38 13.69 5.68 -0.28
C SER A 38 14.12 4.89 0.95
N ARG A 39 14.57 5.59 1.99
CA ARG A 39 14.88 5.03 3.32
C ARG A 39 13.63 4.74 4.16
N TRP A 40 12.43 4.88 3.60
CA TRP A 40 11.16 4.71 4.30
C TRP A 40 11.05 3.37 5.04
N LEU A 41 11.55 2.29 4.43
CA LEU A 41 11.56 0.94 5.02
C LEU A 41 12.67 0.71 6.05
N ASN A 42 13.51 1.70 6.36
CA ASN A 42 14.47 1.58 7.46
C ASN A 42 13.77 1.64 8.82
N ASP A 43 12.63 2.33 8.90
CA ASP A 43 11.78 2.36 10.09
C ASP A 43 10.98 1.05 10.24
N HIS A 44 11.07 0.42 11.41
CA HIS A 44 10.33 -0.79 11.74
C HIS A 44 8.80 -0.61 11.64
N ALA A 45 8.26 0.55 12.01
CA ALA A 45 6.84 0.82 11.91
C ALA A 45 6.37 0.81 10.44
N ASN A 46 7.23 1.25 9.52
CA ASN A 46 6.93 1.26 8.09
C ASN A 46 7.02 -0.14 7.46
N ARG A 47 7.90 -1.01 7.97
CA ARG A 47 7.89 -2.43 7.61
C ARG A 47 6.58 -3.10 8.03
N ALA A 48 6.10 -2.86 9.25
CA ALA A 48 4.82 -3.39 9.72
C ALA A 48 3.64 -2.89 8.86
N ARG A 49 3.66 -1.62 8.42
CA ARG A 49 2.67 -1.09 7.46
C ARG A 49 2.70 -1.85 6.13
N LEU A 50 3.91 -2.13 5.61
CA LEU A 50 4.08 -2.91 4.38
C LEU A 50 3.54 -4.34 4.53
N GLU A 51 3.90 -5.04 5.60
CA GLU A 51 3.40 -6.39 5.89
C GLU A 51 1.87 -6.43 5.93
N LYS A 52 1.25 -5.46 6.61
CA LYS A 52 -0.21 -5.32 6.62
C LYS A 52 -0.78 -5.11 5.21
N ALA A 53 -0.17 -4.26 4.39
CA ALA A 53 -0.62 -4.03 3.02
C ALA A 53 -0.54 -5.30 2.15
N LEU A 54 0.52 -6.07 2.30
CA LEU A 54 0.70 -7.34 1.59
C LEU A 54 -0.32 -8.40 2.04
N ALA A 55 -0.61 -8.47 3.35
CA ALA A 55 -1.65 -9.36 3.88
C ALA A 55 -3.04 -9.00 3.32
N LEU A 56 -3.37 -7.71 3.24
CA LEU A 56 -4.62 -7.23 2.62
C LEU A 56 -4.69 -7.63 1.14
N LEU A 57 -3.60 -7.46 0.38
CA LEU A 57 -3.55 -7.85 -1.03
C LEU A 57 -3.72 -9.36 -1.21
N ALA A 58 -3.10 -10.17 -0.35
CA ALA A 58 -3.23 -11.63 -0.38
C ALA A 58 -4.68 -12.07 -0.11
N LYS A 59 -5.35 -11.42 0.87
CA LYS A 59 -6.77 -11.65 1.17
C LYS A 59 -7.66 -11.32 -0.04
N LEU A 60 -7.51 -10.12 -0.60
CA LEU A 60 -8.31 -9.67 -1.75
C LEU A 60 -8.11 -10.59 -2.97
N ARG A 61 -6.88 -11.07 -3.20
CA ARG A 61 -6.59 -12.03 -4.27
C ARG A 61 -7.33 -13.35 -4.04
N ALA A 62 -7.36 -13.85 -2.80
CA ALA A 62 -8.08 -15.08 -2.49
C ALA A 62 -9.59 -14.92 -2.71
N GLU A 63 -10.17 -13.78 -2.31
CA GLU A 63 -11.59 -13.47 -2.49
C GLU A 63 -11.98 -13.30 -3.97
N ALA A 64 -11.09 -12.77 -4.81
CA ALA A 64 -11.36 -12.56 -6.23
C ALA A 64 -11.26 -13.83 -7.10
N LEU A 65 -10.75 -14.94 -6.55
CA LEU A 65 -10.61 -16.23 -7.23
C LEU A 65 -11.75 -17.21 -6.90
N VAL A 66 -12.74 -16.77 -6.11
CA VAL A 66 -13.96 -17.50 -5.74
C VAL A 66 -15.14 -16.94 -6.51
#